data_AF-A0A9E1HHH4-F1
#
_entry.id   AF-A0A9E1HHH4-F1
#
_cell.length_a   1.000
_cell.length_b   1.000
_cell.length_c   1.000
_cell.angle_alpha   90.00
_cell.angle_beta   90.00
_cell.angle_gamma   90.00
#
_symmetry.space_group_name_H-M   'P 1'
#
loop_
_entity.id
_entity.type
_entity.pdbx_description
1 polymer ?
#
loop_
_entity_poly.entity_id
_entity_poly.type
_entity_poly.pdbx_seq_one_letter_code
_entity_poly.pdbx_strand_id
1 'polypeptide(L)' 'KNNIEPKKIQLIYPKHGKDANILLIEGRKNGNPGIKIMDPIYTHDSNNQYTEQLKKFVSQK' A
#
# COMPACT_ATOMS: atom_id res chain seq x y z
N LYS A 1 -1.19 23.56 -11.03
CA LYS A 1 -1.59 22.19 -10.59
C LYS A 1 -0.62 21.76 -9.49
N ASN A 2 -1.03 21.00 -8.48
CA ASN A 2 -0.40 20.95 -7.15
C ASN A 2 1.07 20.45 -7.04
N ASN A 3 1.76 20.16 -8.15
CA ASN A 3 3.16 19.71 -8.22
C ASN A 3 3.50 18.59 -7.22
N ILE A 4 2.63 17.60 -7.10
CA ILE A 4 2.87 16.44 -6.24
C ILE A 4 3.46 15.34 -7.10
N GLU A 5 4.70 14.96 -6.82
CA GLU A 5 5.38 13.87 -7.49
C GLU A 5 5.15 12.57 -6.72
N PRO A 6 4.66 11.49 -7.36
CA PRO A 6 4.47 10.21 -6.70
C PRO A 6 5.81 9.58 -6.34
N LYS A 7 5.93 9.12 -5.10
CA LYS A 7 7.16 8.56 -4.53
C LYS A 7 7.05 7.10 -4.20
N LYS A 8 5.92 6.68 -3.65
CA LYS A 8 5.67 5.27 -3.35
C LYS A 8 4.28 4.89 -3.79
N ILE A 9 4.17 3.68 -4.32
CA ILE A 9 2.91 3.01 -4.58
C ILE A 9 2.89 1.73 -3.77
N GLN A 10 1.76 1.45 -3.12
CA GLN A 10 1.53 0.17 -2.45
C GLN A 10 0.12 -0.33 -2.75
N LEU A 11 0.03 -1.58 -3.17
CA LEU A 11 -1.24 -2.25 -3.46
C LEU A 11 -1.73 -2.99 -2.22
N ILE A 12 -3.03 -2.91 -1.95
CA ILE A 12 -3.67 -3.69 -0.89
C ILE A 12 -4.70 -4.63 -1.52
N TYR A 13 -4.58 -5.89 -1.13
CA TYR A 13 -5.41 -6.99 -1.57
C TYR A 13 -6.24 -7.50 -0.39
N PRO A 14 -7.51 -7.86 -0.58
CA PRO A 14 -8.32 -8.43 0.50
C PRO A 14 -7.79 -9.80 0.94
N LYS A 15 -7.26 -10.59 0.00
CA LYS A 15 -6.65 -11.90 0.21
C LYS A 15 -5.84 -12.32 -1.02
N HIS A 16 -5.04 -13.38 -0.90
CA HIS A 16 -4.31 -13.94 -2.04
C HIS A 16 -5.27 -14.41 -3.15
N GLY A 17 -4.86 -14.21 -4.41
CA GLY A 17 -5.64 -14.60 -5.60
C GLY A 17 -6.89 -13.75 -5.86
N LYS A 18 -7.06 -12.63 -5.14
CA LYS A 18 -8.07 -11.61 -5.44
C LYS A 18 -7.38 -10.36 -5.97
N ASP A 19 -8.13 -9.50 -6.64
CA ASP A 19 -7.64 -8.23 -7.14
C ASP A 19 -7.45 -7.21 -6.02
N ALA A 20 -6.55 -6.24 -6.24
CA ALA A 20 -6.35 -5.15 -5.32
C ALA A 20 -7.60 -4.27 -5.30
N ASN A 21 -8.04 -3.88 -4.10
CA ASN A 21 -9.17 -2.98 -3.92
C ASN A 21 -8.76 -1.60 -3.40
N ILE A 22 -7.51 -1.43 -2.97
CA ILE A 22 -6.96 -0.15 -2.51
C ILE A 22 -5.57 0.05 -3.09
N LEU A 23 -5.30 1.28 -3.53
CA LEU A 23 -4.00 1.77 -3.97
C LEU A 23 -3.57 2.91 -3.05
N LEU A 24 -2.45 2.73 -2.34
CA LEU A 24 -1.83 3.79 -1.55
C LEU A 24 -0.78 4.50 -2.39
N ILE A 25 -0.84 5.83 -2.40
CA ILE A 25 0.14 6.67 -3.09
C ILE A 25 0.71 7.67 -2.08
N GLU A 26 2.02 7.60 -1.86
CA GLU A 26 2.76 8.64 -1.15
C GLU A 26 3.32 9.62 -2.19
N GLY A 27 3.04 10.92 -2.00
CA GLY A 27 3.49 11.97 -2.90
C GLY A 27 4.29 13.05 -2.18
N ARG A 28 5.24 13.68 -2.88
CA ARG A 28 6.02 14.80 -2.36
C ARG A 28 5.82 16.03 -3.23
N LYS A 29 5.45 17.16 -2.60
CA LYS A 29 5.35 18.45 -3.28
C LYS A 29 6.73 18.88 -3.80
N ASN A 30 6.79 19.23 -5.09
CA ASN A 30 8.01 19.57 -5.83
C ASN A 30 9.11 18.50 -5.71
N GLY A 31 8.73 17.23 -5.64
CA GLY A 31 9.70 16.13 -5.64
C GLY A 31 10.36 15.93 -7.00
N ASN A 32 11.60 15.44 -7.00
CA ASN A 32 12.27 14.99 -8.23
C ASN A 32 11.59 13.74 -8.80
N PRO A 33 11.72 13.41 -10.09
CA PRO A 33 11.17 12.18 -10.64
C PRO A 33 11.67 10.92 -9.91
N GLY A 34 10.82 9.89 -9.86
CA GLY A 34 11.21 8.57 -9.37
C GLY A 34 10.21 8.00 -8.39
N ILE A 35 9.81 6.76 -8.67
CA ILE A 35 8.74 6.05 -7.98
C ILE A 35 9.22 4.67 -7.51
N LYS A 36 8.85 4.31 -6.28
CA LYS A 36 9.10 2.98 -5.72
C LYS A 36 7.80 2.22 -5.60
N ILE A 37 7.76 1.02 -6.16
CA ILE A 37 6.67 0.07 -5.92
C ILE A 37 7.04 -0.71 -4.66
N MET A 38 6.16 -0.63 -3.65
CA MET A 38 6.32 -1.32 -2.37
C MET A 38 5.68 -2.69 -2.45
N ASP A 39 6.15 -3.60 -1.59
CA ASP A 39 5.51 -4.92 -1.44
C ASP A 39 4.03 -4.77 -1.06
N PRO A 40 3.14 -5.58 -1.64
CA PRO A 40 1.72 -5.47 -1.40
C PRO A 40 1.36 -5.89 0.03
N ILE A 41 0.20 -5.42 0.51
CA ILE A 41 -0.38 -5.85 1.78
C ILE A 41 -1.60 -6.73 1.48
N TYR A 42 -1.64 -7.91 2.10
CA TYR A 42 -2.84 -8.76 2.11
C TYR A 42 -3.55 -8.57 3.44
N THR A 43 -4.84 -8.21 3.42
CA THR A 43 -5.56 -7.93 4.66
C THR A 43 -5.94 -9.20 5.41
N HIS A 44 -6.39 -10.25 4.71
CA HIS A 44 -6.78 -11.52 5.31
C HIS A 44 -5.99 -12.72 4.79
N ASP A 45 -5.79 -13.70 5.65
CA ASP A 45 -5.20 -15.01 5.32
C ASP A 45 -6.25 -16.02 4.80
N SER A 46 -5.84 -17.27 4.62
CA SER A 46 -6.74 -18.36 4.18
C SER A 46 -7.85 -18.68 5.17
N ASN A 47 -7.66 -18.38 6.45
CA ASN A 47 -8.62 -18.58 7.53
C ASN A 47 -9.52 -17.35 7.75
N ASN A 48 -9.42 -16.37 6.84
CA ASN A 48 -10.16 -15.12 6.89
C ASN A 48 -9.85 -14.30 8.15
N GLN A 49 -8.65 -14.45 8.71
CA GLN A 49 -8.13 -13.66 9.83
C GLN A 49 -7.23 -12.54 9.32
N TYR A 50 -7.18 -11.42 10.06
CA TYR A 50 -6.25 -10.34 9.72
C TYR A 50 -4.80 -10.82 9.76
N THR A 51 -4.06 -10.53 8.70
CA THR A 51 -2.64 -10.91 8.62
C THR A 51 -1.80 -10.14 9.63
N GLU A 52 -0.72 -10.77 10.10
CA GLU A 52 0.26 -10.09 10.95
C GLU A 52 0.90 -8.88 10.25
N GLN A 53 1.02 -8.91 8.93
CA GLN A 53 1.48 -7.78 8.13
C GLN A 53 0.53 -6.58 8.27
N LEU A 54 -0.79 -6.80 8.14
CA LEU A 54 -1.77 -5.73 8.32
C LEU A 54 -1.76 -5.21 9.75
N LYS A 55 -1.72 -6.09 10.76
CA LYS A 55 -1.65 -5.69 12.18
C LYS A 55 -0.45 -4.79 12.44
N LYS A 56 0.73 -5.17 11.96
CA LYS A 56 1.95 -4.35 12.05
C LYS A 56 1.83 -3.03 11.28
N PHE A 57 1.15 -3.02 10.14
CA PHE A 57 0.93 -1.81 9.34
C PHE A 57 0.07 -0.78 10.09
N VAL A 58 -1.02 -1.22 10.73
CA VAL A 58 -1.93 -0.31 11.47
C VAL A 58 -1.42 0.08 12.86
N SER A 59 -0.57 -0.76 13.48
CA SER A 59 0.00 -0.48 14.80
C SER A 59 1.16 0.52 14.79
N GLN A 60 1.75 0.80 13.63
CA GLN A 60 2.83 1.80 13.47
C GLN A 60 2.28 3.24 13.42
N LYS A 61 1.49 3.62 14.43
CA LYS A 61 1.10 5.02 14.66
C LYS A 61 2.29 5.86 15.12
#